data_AF-A0AAE3DXZ7-F1
#
_entry.id   AF-A0AAE3DXZ7-F1
#
_cell.length_a   1.000
_cell.length_b   1.000
_cell.length_c   1.000
_cell.angle_alpha   90.00
_cell.angle_beta   90.00
_cell.angle_gamma   90.00
#
_symmetry.space_group_name_H-M   'P 1'
#
loop_
_entity.id
_entity.type
_entity.pdbx_description
1 polymer ?
#
loop_
_entity_poly.entity_id
_entity_poly.type
_entity_poly.pdbx_seq_one_letter_code
_entity_poly.pdbx_strand_id
1 'polypeptide(L)'
;MAVHREKINLYKTIKKIFPKILIKDLNENERICPDCHGLGVKINTRVFGTGDSLESHPYRTEALALCPHCFNGVQKICKYCGQPYKGHCDCEGQLAEDLKIQEQKWKLYLKQKKLTKGM
;
A
#
# COMPACT_ATOMS: atom_id res chain seq x y z
N MET A 1 0.91 -0.55 39.62
CA MET A 1 2.14 -0.33 38.83
C MET A 1 2.07 1.08 38.27
N ALA A 2 3.05 1.94 38.54
CA ALA A 2 3.06 3.29 37.98
C ALA A 2 3.43 3.23 36.50
N VAL A 3 2.65 3.87 35.63
CA VAL A 3 2.96 3.97 34.20
C VAL A 3 3.86 5.19 33.99
N HIS A 4 5.01 4.97 33.36
CA HIS A 4 5.94 6.03 32.97
C HIS A 4 5.84 6.31 31.46
N ARG A 5 5.90 7.58 31.08
CA ARG A 5 5.86 8.01 29.67
C ARG A 5 7.24 8.45 29.22
N GLU A 6 7.82 7.66 28.34
CA GLU A 6 9.05 8.04 27.63
C GLU A 6 8.75 8.84 26.37
N LYS A 7 9.52 9.91 26.15
CA LYS A 7 9.44 10.73 24.93
C LYS A 7 10.68 10.50 24.09
N ILE A 8 10.51 9.90 22.92
CA ILE A 8 11.61 9.62 22.00
C ILE A 8 11.73 10.77 20.99
N ASN A 9 12.92 11.35 20.86
CA ASN A 9 13.21 12.33 19.82
C ASN A 9 13.40 11.60 18.47
N LEU A 10 12.35 11.59 17.65
CA LEU A 10 12.33 10.86 16.38
C LEU A 10 13.45 11.30 15.43
N TYR A 11 13.71 12.60 15.31
CA TYR A 11 14.73 13.12 14.41
C TYR A 11 16.15 12.66 14.77
N LYS A 12 16.50 12.72 16.07
CA LYS A 12 17.80 12.26 16.57
C LYS A 12 17.95 10.74 16.40
N THR A 13 16.89 9.98 16.63
CA THR A 13 16.90 8.52 16.50
C THR A 13 16.99 8.09 15.04
N ILE A 14 16.19 8.67 14.14
CA ILE A 14 16.24 8.36 12.71
C ILE A 14 17.63 8.61 12.13
N LYS A 15 18.26 9.75 12.47
CA LYS A 15 19.63 10.06 12.03
C LYS A 15 20.68 9.01 12.40
N LYS A 16 20.44 8.23 13.46
CA LYS A 16 21.37 7.18 13.91
C LYS A 16 21.17 5.86 13.19
N ILE A 17 19.94 5.59 12.72
CA ILE A 17 19.53 4.27 12.24
C ILE A 17 19.38 4.26 10.72
N PHE A 18 18.83 5.32 10.14
CA PHE A 18 18.46 5.39 8.74
C PHE A 18 19.41 6.29 7.95
N PRO A 19 19.62 6.00 6.65
CA PRO A 19 20.31 6.91 5.75
C PRO A 19 19.52 8.22 5.60
N LYS A 20 20.20 9.27 5.15
CA LYS A 20 19.56 10.57 4.84
C LYS A 20 18.60 10.49 3.66
N ILE A 21 18.81 9.55 2.74
CA ILE A 21 18.06 9.39 1.49
C ILE A 21 17.62 7.92 1.38
N LEU A 22 16.35 7.71 1.04
CA LEU A 22 15.83 6.40 0.64
C LEU A 22 15.69 6.38 -0.88
N ILE A 23 16.25 5.35 -1.51
CA ILE A 23 16.16 5.14 -2.96
C ILE A 23 14.98 4.22 -3.25
N LYS A 24 14.20 4.55 -4.28
CA LYS A 24 13.07 3.76 -4.77
C LYS A 24 13.17 3.68 -6.29
N ASP A 25 13.30 2.47 -6.80
CA ASP A 25 13.15 2.21 -8.22
C ASP A 25 11.65 2.10 -8.53
N LEU A 26 11.20 2.81 -9.56
CA LEU A 26 9.81 2.86 -9.96
C LEU A 26 9.68 2.39 -11.41
N ASN A 27 8.68 1.57 -11.67
CA ASN A 27 8.25 1.24 -13.04
C ASN A 27 7.30 2.32 -13.59
N GLU A 28 6.99 2.24 -14.89
CA GLU A 28 6.12 3.19 -15.61
C GLU A 28 4.76 3.47 -14.94
N ASN A 29 4.18 2.46 -14.27
CA ASN A 29 2.87 2.52 -13.63
C ASN A 29 2.98 2.49 -12.11
N GLU A 30 4.05 3.05 -11.57
CA GLU A 30 4.28 3.18 -10.14
C GLU A 30 4.54 4.64 -9.76
N ARG A 31 4.15 5.00 -8.54
CA ARG A 31 4.45 6.31 -7.97
C ARG A 31 4.80 6.19 -6.50
N ILE A 32 5.46 7.22 -5.98
CA ILE A 32 5.61 7.41 -4.54
C ILE A 32 4.22 7.58 -3.91
N CYS A 33 3.97 6.81 -2.85
CA CYS A 33 2.73 6.88 -2.09
C CYS A 33 2.59 8.29 -1.48
N PRO A 34 1.52 9.05 -1.80
CA PRO A 34 1.36 10.40 -1.30
C PRO A 34 1.08 10.43 0.21
N ASP A 35 0.55 9.34 0.79
CA ASP A 35 0.14 9.32 2.20
C ASP A 35 1.31 9.10 3.16
N CYS A 36 2.34 8.37 2.73
CA CYS A 36 3.54 8.11 3.54
C CYS A 36 4.81 8.69 2.93
N HIS A 37 4.68 9.45 1.83
CA HIS A 37 5.77 10.12 1.14
C HIS A 37 6.98 9.20 0.85
N GLY A 38 6.69 7.94 0.48
CA GLY A 38 7.73 6.96 0.15
C GLY A 38 8.34 6.20 1.33
N LEU A 39 7.99 6.53 2.57
CA LEU A 39 8.49 5.83 3.76
C LEU A 39 7.94 4.41 3.90
N GLY A 40 6.73 4.16 3.41
CA GLY A 40 6.02 2.89 3.56
C GLY A 40 5.47 2.63 4.96
N VAL A 41 5.67 3.56 5.89
CA VAL A 41 5.18 3.50 7.26
C VAL A 41 4.51 4.81 7.66
N LYS A 42 3.62 4.74 8.64
CA LYS A 42 3.00 5.88 9.32
C LYS A 42 3.07 5.70 10.83
N ILE A 43 2.89 6.78 11.57
CA ILE A 43 2.69 6.69 13.02
C ILE A 43 1.28 6.13 13.26
N ASN A 44 1.21 5.12 14.12
CA ASN A 44 -0.04 4.56 14.62
C ASN A 44 -0.11 4.83 16.11
N THR A 45 -1.12 5.59 16.52
CA THR A 45 -1.37 5.96 17.90
C THR A 45 -2.47 5.10 18.47
N ARG A 46 -2.16 4.32 19.50
CA ARG A 46 -3.14 3.54 20.27
C ARG A 46 -3.36 4.22 21.62
N VAL A 47 -4.61 4.36 22.01
CA VAL A 47 -5.01 4.89 23.31
C VAL A 47 -5.69 3.82 24.14
N PHE A 48 -5.54 3.88 25.46
CA PHE A 48 -6.16 2.95 26.41
C PHE A 48 -6.69 3.69 27.64
N GLY A 49 -7.69 3.10 28.30
CA GLY A 49 -8.42 3.71 29.40
C GLY A 49 -9.64 4.51 28.93
N THR A 50 -10.44 5.03 29.85
CA THR A 50 -11.62 5.83 29.53
C THR A 50 -11.24 7.27 29.22
N GLY A 51 -11.72 7.80 28.10
CA GLY A 51 -11.58 9.21 27.69
C GLY A 51 -12.41 9.48 26.44
N ASP A 52 -12.79 10.74 26.21
CA ASP A 52 -13.68 11.14 25.11
C ASP A 52 -12.94 11.54 23.82
N SER A 53 -11.60 11.64 23.88
CA SER A 53 -10.72 12.05 22.78
C SER A 53 -9.35 11.39 22.87
N LEU A 54 -8.55 11.45 21.79
CA LEU A 54 -7.19 10.89 21.77
C LEU A 54 -6.28 11.49 22.85
N GLU A 55 -6.50 12.76 23.22
CA GLU A 55 -5.72 13.46 24.25
C GLU A 55 -6.17 13.13 25.68
N SER A 56 -7.45 12.83 25.88
CA SER A 56 -8.02 12.61 27.23
C SER A 56 -7.83 11.18 27.75
N HIS A 57 -7.42 10.23 26.91
CA HIS A 57 -7.08 8.90 27.36
C HIS A 57 -5.80 8.90 28.22
N PRO A 58 -5.79 8.20 29.38
CA PRO A 58 -4.65 8.21 30.30
C PRO A 58 -3.40 7.54 29.72
N TYR A 59 -3.59 6.55 28.85
CA TYR A 59 -2.50 5.79 28.24
C TYR A 59 -2.51 5.96 26.72
N ARG A 60 -1.33 6.22 26.16
CA ARG A 60 -1.13 6.40 24.73
C ARG A 60 0.21 5.83 24.32
N THR A 61 0.20 5.00 23.29
CA THR A 61 1.38 4.35 22.72
C THR A 61 1.42 4.65 21.23
N GLU A 62 2.55 5.15 20.77
CA GLU A 62 2.82 5.39 19.35
C GLU A 62 3.80 4.36 18.83
N ALA A 63 3.53 3.84 17.63
CA ALA A 63 4.42 2.92 16.94
C ALA A 63 4.46 3.23 15.45
N LEU A 64 5.53 2.83 14.77
CA LEU A 64 5.54 2.79 13.32
C LEU A 64 4.70 1.60 12.85
N ALA A 65 3.77 1.84 11.94
CA ALA A 65 2.96 0.80 11.31
C ALA A 65 3.07 0.93 9.79
N LEU A 66 2.88 -0.19 9.09
CA LEU A 66 2.86 -0.21 7.63
C LEU A 66 1.77 0.74 7.10
N CYS A 67 2.11 1.49 6.05
CA CYS A 67 1.14 2.31 5.34
C CYS A 67 0.15 1.40 4.60
N PRO A 68 -1.16 1.51 4.84
CA PRO A 68 -2.15 0.60 4.27
C PRO A 68 -2.42 0.84 2.78
N HIS A 69 -1.89 1.94 2.21
CA HIS A 69 -2.21 2.38 0.85
C HIS A 69 -1.08 2.11 -0.15
N CYS A 70 -0.02 1.42 0.25
CA CYS A 70 1.13 1.17 -0.61
C CYS A 70 1.91 -0.06 -0.17
N PHE A 71 2.82 -0.52 -1.03
CA PHE A 71 3.83 -1.50 -0.68
C PHE A 71 5.16 -0.78 -0.50
N ASN A 72 5.70 -0.75 0.71
CA ASN A 72 6.99 -0.12 1.03
C ASN A 72 7.15 1.32 0.50
N GLY A 73 6.07 2.11 0.48
CA GLY A 73 6.08 3.50 0.05
C GLY A 73 5.79 3.72 -1.43
N VAL A 74 5.51 2.65 -2.18
CA VAL A 74 5.23 2.70 -3.63
C VAL A 74 3.80 2.22 -3.90
N GLN A 75 3.09 2.97 -4.74
CA GLN A 75 1.76 2.63 -5.23
C GLN A 75 1.84 2.19 -6.68
N LYS A 76 1.27 1.02 -7.00
CA LYS A 76 0.93 0.68 -8.37
C LYS A 76 -0.32 1.43 -8.78
N ILE A 77 -0.28 2.12 -9.91
CA ILE A 77 -1.39 2.92 -10.44
C ILE A 77 -1.88 2.36 -11.77
N CYS A 78 -3.15 2.57 -12.06
CA CYS A 78 -3.73 2.20 -13.34
C CYS A 78 -3.18 3.10 -14.45
N LYS A 79 -2.66 2.48 -15.51
CA LYS A 79 -2.10 3.20 -16.68
C LYS A 79 -3.13 4.06 -17.42
N TYR A 80 -4.42 3.80 -17.24
CA TYR A 80 -5.50 4.51 -17.92
C TYR A 80 -6.05 5.70 -17.13
N CYS A 81 -6.24 5.56 -15.82
CA CYS A 81 -6.87 6.60 -14.99
C CYS A 81 -5.94 7.20 -13.91
N GLY A 82 -4.72 6.67 -13.75
CA GLY A 82 -3.74 7.14 -12.76
C GLY A 82 -4.10 6.87 -11.30
N GLN A 83 -5.23 6.20 -11.03
CA GLN A 83 -5.66 5.85 -9.67
C GLN A 83 -4.91 4.63 -9.15
N PRO A 84 -4.64 4.54 -7.83
CA PRO A 84 -3.97 3.39 -7.25
C PRO A 84 -4.85 2.14 -7.33
N TYR A 85 -4.24 0.98 -7.63
CA TYR A 85 -4.97 -0.28 -7.61
C TYR A 85 -5.36 -0.67 -6.18
N LYS A 86 -6.65 -1.01 -5.98
CA LYS A 86 -7.17 -1.63 -4.75
C LYS A 86 -7.61 -3.07 -5.05
N GLY A 87 -6.68 -3.86 -5.58
CA GLY A 87 -6.92 -5.19 -6.14
C GLY A 87 -7.29 -5.16 -7.63
N HIS A 88 -8.21 -4.29 -8.04
CA HIS A 88 -8.58 -4.06 -9.45
C HIS A 88 -8.89 -2.57 -9.69
N CYS A 89 -9.09 -2.19 -10.95
CA CYS A 89 -9.49 -0.85 -11.36
C CYS A 89 -10.63 -0.94 -12.37
N ASP A 90 -11.74 -0.28 -12.09
CA ASP A 90 -12.95 -0.33 -12.92
C ASP A 90 -13.07 0.86 -13.89
N CYS A 91 -11.96 1.54 -14.18
CA CYS A 91 -12.00 2.58 -15.20
C CYS A 91 -12.22 1.97 -16.59
N GLU A 92 -12.85 2.74 -17.48
CA GLU A 92 -13.22 2.29 -18.82
C GLU A 92 -12.03 1.68 -19.58
N GLY A 93 -10.85 2.30 -19.49
CA GLY A 93 -9.64 1.79 -20.14
C GLY A 93 -9.19 0.43 -19.61
N GLN A 94 -9.27 0.20 -18.29
CA GLN A 94 -8.92 -1.09 -17.70
C GLN A 94 -9.96 -2.16 -18.06
N LEU A 95 -11.25 -1.83 -17.97
CA LEU A 95 -12.34 -2.75 -18.34
C LEU A 95 -12.23 -3.20 -19.79
N ALA A 96 -11.97 -2.28 -20.72
CA ALA A 96 -11.79 -2.59 -22.13
C ALA A 96 -10.60 -3.53 -22.38
N GLU A 97 -9.50 -3.34 -21.64
CA GLU A 97 -8.32 -4.21 -21.72
C GLU A 97 -8.62 -5.60 -21.15
N ASP A 98 -9.27 -5.66 -19.98
CA ASP A 98 -9.61 -6.91 -19.31
C ASP A 98 -10.54 -7.78 -20.17
N LEU A 99 -11.53 -7.17 -20.83
CA LEU A 99 -12.41 -7.85 -21.78
C LEU A 99 -11.62 -8.46 -22.95
N LYS A 100 -10.69 -7.70 -23.56
CA LYS A 100 -9.82 -8.21 -24.64
C LYS A 100 -8.98 -9.40 -24.17
N ILE A 101 -8.40 -9.31 -22.97
CA ILE A 101 -7.60 -10.39 -22.38
C ILE A 101 -8.48 -11.63 -22.13
N GLN A 102 -9.68 -11.46 -21.61
CA GLN A 102 -10.63 -12.56 -21.37
C GLN A 102 -11.04 -13.25 -22.68
N GLU A 103 -11.36 -12.49 -23.73
CA GLU A 103 -11.68 -13.04 -25.05
C GLU A 103 -10.51 -13.85 -25.63
N GLN A 104 -9.28 -13.33 -25.51
CA GLN A 104 -8.08 -14.04 -25.97
C GLN A 104 -7.86 -15.34 -25.19
N LYS A 105 -7.98 -15.30 -23.86
CA LYS A 105 -7.88 -16.50 -23.01
C LYS A 105 -8.94 -17.53 -23.38
N TRP A 106 -10.17 -17.10 -23.65
CA TRP A 106 -11.24 -17.99 -24.09
C TRP A 106 -10.94 -18.64 -25.45
N LYS A 107 -10.46 -17.89 -26.43
CA LYS A 107 -10.03 -18.43 -27.74
C LYS A 107 -8.93 -19.48 -27.59
N LEU A 108 -7.94 -19.23 -26.74
CA LEU A 108 -6.86 -20.18 -26.45
C LEU A 108 -7.37 -21.45 -25.77
N TYR A 109 -8.25 -21.30 -24.77
CA TYR A 109 -8.89 -22.44 -24.10
C TYR A 109 -9.67 -23.32 -25.08
N LEU A 110 -10.48 -22.71 -25.96
CA LEU A 110 -11.22 -23.44 -27.00
C LEU A 110 -10.29 -24.16 -27.98
N LYS A 111 -9.18 -23.54 -28.37
CA LYS A 111 -8.17 -24.17 -29.24
C LYS A 111 -7.55 -25.40 -28.57
N GLN A 112 -7.15 -25.28 -27.30
CA GLN A 112 -6.58 -26.39 -26.54
C GLN A 112 -7.56 -27.54 -26.36
N LYS A 113 -8.83 -27.24 -26.06
CA LYS A 113 -9.90 -28.24 -25.92
C LYS A 113 -10.19 -28.99 -27.23
N LYS A 114 -10.02 -28.35 -28.38
CA LYS A 114 -10.11 -29.01 -29.70
C LYS A 114 -8.93 -29.96 -29.94
N LEU A 115 -7.71 -29.54 -29.57
CA LEU A 115 -6.50 -30.36 -29.68
C LEU A 115 -6.57 -31.62 -28.80
N THR A 116 -7.10 -31.51 -27.57
CA THR A 116 -7.18 -32.64 -26.63
C THR A 116 -8.35 -33.60 -26.88
N LYS A 117 -9.34 -33.22 -27.69
CA LYS A 117 -10.45 -34.11 -28.12
C LYS A 117 -10.19 -34.83 -29.45
N GLY A 118 -9.14 -34.43 -30.18
CA GLY A 118 -8.74 -35.04 -31.44
C GLY A 118 -7.59 -36.05 -31.32
N MET A 119 -7.11 -36.30 -30.09
CA MET A 119 -6.26 -37.43 -29.68
C MET A 119 -7.12 -38.42 -28.90
#